data_AF-A0A2A3DTH4-F1
#
_entry.id   AF-A0A2A3DTH4-F1
#
_cell.length_a   1.000
_cell.length_b   1.000
_cell.length_c   1.000
_cell.angle_alpha   90.00
_cell.angle_beta   90.00
_cell.angle_gamma   90.00
#
_symmetry.space_group_name_H-M   'P 1'
#
loop_
_entity.id
_entity.type
_entity.pdbx_description
1 polymer ?
#
loop_
_entity_poly.entity_id
_entity_poly.type
_entity_poly.pdbx_seq_one_letter_code
_entity_poly.pdbx_strand_id
1 'polypeptide(L)' 'MVRVRDSSDRRAKKPRSRPLKGEDTEVNHVVDTHAVSENQARELVRRHGNDWRKIDEAAKSYKG' A
#
# COMPACT_ATOMS: atom_id res chain seq x y z
N MET A 1 23.58 24.86 -0.15
CA MET A 1 22.11 24.98 -0.05
C MET A 1 21.47 23.65 -0.43
N VAL A 2 20.56 23.20 0.43
CA VAL A 2 19.62 22.05 0.41
C VAL A 2 19.87 20.96 -0.65
N ARG A 3 20.40 19.81 -0.21
CA ARG A 3 20.25 18.54 -0.93
C ARG A 3 18.81 18.09 -0.73
N VAL A 4 18.00 18.17 -1.78
CA VAL A 4 16.67 17.57 -1.85
C VAL A 4 16.81 16.08 -1.54
N ARG A 5 16.36 15.66 -0.37
CA ARG A 5 16.12 14.24 -0.09
C ARG A 5 14.70 13.92 -0.52
N ASP A 6 14.50 13.84 -1.84
CA ASP A 6 13.47 12.93 -2.31
C ASP A 6 14.08 11.52 -2.17
N SER A 7 13.58 10.78 -1.20
CA SER A 7 13.89 9.36 -1.02
C SER A 7 12.60 8.58 -1.18
N SER A 8 11.85 8.84 -2.25
CA SER A 8 10.75 7.96 -2.65
C SER A 8 11.23 6.78 -3.51
N ASP A 9 12.51 6.76 -3.93
CA ASP A 9 13.04 5.75 -4.85
C ASP A 9 14.05 4.77 -4.21
N ARG A 10 13.77 4.29 -2.99
CA ARG A 10 14.55 3.16 -2.44
C ARG A 10 14.03 1.86 -3.01
N ARG A 11 14.38 1.61 -4.28
CA ARG A 11 14.41 0.30 -4.96
C ARG A 11 13.09 -0.44 -4.85
N ALA A 12 12.25 -0.39 -5.88
CA ALA A 12 11.04 -1.22 -6.04
C ALA A 12 11.30 -2.62 -5.45
N LYS A 13 10.90 -2.80 -4.19
CA LYS A 13 11.29 -3.96 -3.41
C LYS A 13 10.41 -5.06 -3.96
N LYS A 14 11.02 -6.04 -4.64
CA LYS A 14 10.30 -7.14 -5.29
C LYS A 14 9.09 -7.52 -4.42
N PRO A 15 7.86 -7.46 -4.96
CA PRO A 15 6.67 -7.62 -4.16
C PRO A 15 6.77 -8.94 -3.42
N ARG A 16 6.75 -8.88 -2.08
CA ARG A 16 7.08 -10.01 -1.22
C ARG A 16 6.19 -11.19 -1.60
N SER A 17 6.76 -12.39 -1.76
CA SER A 17 5.97 -13.55 -2.20
C SER A 17 5.04 -14.12 -1.12
N ARG A 18 5.17 -13.66 0.13
CA ARG A 18 4.43 -14.18 1.29
C ARG A 18 3.82 -13.02 2.09
N PRO A 19 2.56 -13.16 2.53
CA PRO A 19 1.93 -12.21 3.44
C PRO A 19 2.74 -12.00 4.71
N LEU A 20 2.76 -10.76 5.19
CA LEU A 20 3.28 -10.45 6.53
C LEU A 20 2.29 -10.87 7.61
N LYS A 21 2.79 -11.18 8.81
CA LYS A 21 1.92 -11.39 9.97
C LYS A 21 1.26 -10.04 10.31
N GLY A 22 -0.07 -10.00 10.27
CA GLY A 22 -0.85 -8.77 10.39
C GLY A 22 -1.50 -8.34 9.07
N GLU A 23 -0.95 -8.75 7.93
CA GLU A 23 -1.38 -8.27 6.60
C GLU A 23 -2.88 -8.42 6.34
N ASP A 24 -3.51 -9.52 6.79
CA ASP A 24 -4.96 -9.70 6.61
C ASP A 24 -5.80 -8.66 7.39
N THR A 25 -5.32 -8.13 8.53
CA THR A 25 -6.00 -7.05 9.26
C THR A 25 -5.93 -5.75 8.46
N GLU A 26 -4.75 -5.42 7.95
CA GLU A 26 -4.53 -4.26 7.09
C GLU A 26 -5.39 -4.35 5.83
N VAL A 27 -5.42 -5.51 5.18
CA VAL A 27 -6.25 -5.77 4.00
C VAL A 27 -7.73 -5.54 4.30
N ASN A 28 -8.25 -6.11 5.40
CA ASN A 28 -9.63 -5.90 5.82
C ASN A 28 -9.94 -4.41 6.05
N HIS A 29 -9.01 -3.68 6.68
CA HIS A 29 -9.19 -2.23 6.90
C HIS A 29 -9.24 -1.43 5.59
N VAL A 30 -8.42 -1.79 4.58
CA VAL A 30 -8.46 -1.17 3.25
C VAL A 30 -9.77 -1.47 2.52
N VAL A 31 -10.24 -2.72 2.58
CA VAL A 31 -11.53 -3.12 1.99
C VAL A 31 -12.67 -2.31 2.60
N ASP A 32 -12.72 -2.20 3.92
CA ASP A 32 -13.78 -1.46 4.63
C ASP A 32 -13.72 0.04 4.34
N THR A 33 -12.53 0.64 4.40
CA THR A 33 -12.33 2.10 4.23
C THR A 33 -12.55 2.55 2.78
N HIS A 34 -12.03 1.79 1.82
CA HIS A 34 -12.03 2.17 0.40
C HIS A 34 -13.03 1.40 -0.45
N ALA A 35 -13.82 0.48 0.12
CA ALA A 35 -14.76 -0.35 -0.62
C ALA A 35 -14.15 -1.01 -1.88
N VAL A 36 -12.87 -1.38 -1.80
CA VAL A 36 -12.15 -2.08 -2.87
C VAL A 36 -12.23 -3.60 -2.64
N SER A 37 -11.95 -4.39 -3.67
CA SER A 37 -11.88 -5.84 -3.51
C SER A 37 -10.70 -6.26 -2.62
N GLU A 38 -10.81 -7.40 -1.95
CA GLU A 38 -9.74 -7.94 -1.10
C GLU A 38 -8.41 -8.11 -1.86
N ASN A 39 -8.48 -8.51 -3.15
CA ASN A 39 -7.29 -8.65 -3.99
C ASN A 39 -6.60 -7.30 -4.27
N GLN A 40 -7.38 -6.24 -4.51
CA GLN A 40 -6.82 -4.89 -4.68
C GLN A 40 -6.20 -4.39 -3.37
N ALA A 41 -6.88 -4.63 -2.23
CA ALA A 41 -6.36 -4.30 -0.92
C ALA A 41 -5.05 -5.05 -0.60
N ARG A 42 -4.98 -6.36 -0.88
CA ARG A 42 -3.73 -7.15 -0.76
C ARG A 42 -2.61 -6.55 -1.57
N GLU A 43 -2.85 -6.17 -2.81
CA GLU A 43 -1.82 -5.57 -3.67
C GLU A 43 -1.37 -4.19 -3.15
N LEU A 44 -2.28 -3.39 -2.60
CA LEU A 44 -1.96 -2.11 -1.97
C LEU A 44 -1.08 -2.30 -0.72
N VAL A 45 -1.48 -3.19 0.19
CA VAL A 45 -0.72 -3.50 1.42
C VAL A 45 0.61 -4.16 1.06
N ARG A 46 0.67 -5.00 0.04
CA ARG A 46 1.91 -5.63 -0.42
C ARG A 46 2.90 -4.63 -1.00
N ARG A 47 2.41 -3.61 -1.72
CA ARG A 47 3.21 -2.56 -2.37
C ARG A 47 3.67 -1.50 -1.38
N HIS A 48 2.80 -1.10 -0.45
CA HIS A 48 3.02 0.05 0.43
C HIS A 48 3.25 -0.34 1.90
N GLY A 49 3.02 -1.59 2.28
CA GLY A 49 3.15 -2.07 3.65
C GLY A 49 2.16 -1.37 4.58
N ASN A 50 2.67 -0.81 5.67
CA ASN A 50 1.88 -0.07 6.66
C ASN A 50 1.81 1.45 6.38
N ASP A 51 2.24 1.90 5.18
CA ASP A 51 2.14 3.31 4.79
C ASP A 51 0.70 3.66 4.37
N TRP A 52 -0.17 3.86 5.37
CA TRP A 52 -1.59 4.18 5.17
C TRP A 52 -1.84 5.36 4.24
N ARG A 53 -1.02 6.40 4.32
CA ARG A 53 -1.14 7.57 3.42
C ARG A 53 -0.95 7.20 1.96
N LYS A 54 -0.04 6.28 1.63
CA LYS A 54 0.19 5.86 0.24
C LYS A 54 -0.90 4.90 -0.24
N ILE A 55 -1.40 4.06 0.66
CA ILE A 55 -2.55 3.19 0.39
C ILE A 55 -3.79 4.01 0.09
N ASP A 56 -4.09 5.04 0.88
CA ASP A 56 -5.24 5.93 0.67
C ASP A 56 -5.19 6.61 -0.70
N GLU A 57 -4.04 7.18 -1.05
CA GLU A 57 -3.82 7.82 -2.34
C GLU A 57 -3.95 6.83 -3.52
N ALA A 58 -3.36 5.63 -3.40
CA ALA A 58 -3.46 4.62 -4.44
C ALA A 58 -4.86 3.98 -4.53
N ALA A 59 -5.59 3.90 -3.41
CA ALA A 59 -6.95 3.38 -3.35
C ALA A 59 -7.95 4.29 -4.04
N LYS A 60 -7.76 5.62 -4.00
CA LYS A 60 -8.58 6.59 -4.73
C LYS A 60 -8.60 6.32 -6.24
N SER A 61 -7.50 5.83 -6.81
CA SER A 61 -7.42 5.47 -8.23
C SER A 61 -8.33 4.30 -8.63
N TYR A 62 -8.84 3.50 -7.68
CA TYR A 62 -9.78 2.41 -7.97
C TYR A 62 -11.25 2.84 -7.94
N LYS A 63 -11.57 4.02 -7.40
CA LYS A 63 -12.94 4.57 -7.37
C LYS A 63 -13.25 5.48 -8.58
N GLY A 64 -12.47 5.37 -9.66
CA GLY A 64 -12.68 6.09 -10.91
C GLY A 64 -13.93 5.65 -11.66
#